data_AF-A0A7C7VGE8-F1
#
_entry.id   AF-A0A7C7VGE8-F1
#
_cell.length_a   1.000
_cell.length_b   1.000
_cell.length_c   1.000
_cell.angle_alpha   90.00
_cell.angle_beta   90.00
_cell.angle_gamma   90.00
#
_symmetry.space_group_name_H-M   'P 1'
#
loop_
_entity.id
_entity.type
_entity.pdbx_description
1 polymer ?
#
loop_
_entity_poly.entity_id
_entity_poly.type
_entity_poly.pdbx_seq_one_letter_code
_entity_poly.pdbx_strand_id
1 'polypeptide(L)'
;MGGHEVDQGAPFLRLANLCERLELTTRRPELARLVGDFLRSLHEEETPAAVYLIVGTIFPESDPRRLDVSWKTVRKVLSGLDRGASGRNPLAIP
;
A
#
# COMPACT_ATOMS: atom_id res chain seq x y z
N MET A 1 4.56 -20.06 24.55
CA MET A 1 5.27 -19.10 23.69
C MET A 1 4.20 -18.17 23.14
N GLY A 2 4.35 -16.86 23.37
CA GLY A 2 3.28 -15.87 23.49
C GLY A 2 2.27 -15.81 22.35
N GLY A 3 1.00 -15.62 22.71
CA GLY A 3 -0.09 -15.38 21.79
C GLY A 3 0.09 -14.05 21.07
N HIS A 4 -0.02 -14.09 19.75
CA HIS A 4 -0.17 -12.91 18.90
C HIS A 4 -1.56 -12.33 19.14
N GLU A 5 -1.66 -11.43 20.12
CA GLU A 5 -2.79 -10.53 20.25
C GLU A 5 -2.64 -9.49 19.12
N VAL A 6 -3.34 -9.76 18.02
CA VAL A 6 -3.39 -8.92 16.82
C VAL A 6 -4.05 -7.60 17.20
N ASP A 7 -3.26 -6.54 17.29
CA ASP A 7 -3.75 -5.19 17.55
C ASP A 7 -4.60 -4.69 16.36
N GLN A 8 -5.75 -4.11 16.70
CA GLN A 8 -7.00 -4.12 15.92
C GLN A 8 -7.14 -2.91 14.99
N GLY A 9 -6.48 -2.98 13.84
CA GLY A 9 -6.76 -2.14 12.68
C GLY A 9 -6.18 -2.77 11.44
N ALA A 10 -6.92 -2.80 10.31
CA ALA A 10 -6.41 -3.36 9.06
C ALA A 10 -5.02 -2.75 8.76
N PRO A 11 -3.93 -3.55 8.64
CA PRO A 11 -2.56 -3.04 8.50
C PRO A 11 -2.41 -2.00 7.38
N PHE A 12 -3.18 -2.19 6.30
CA PHE A 12 -3.24 -1.27 5.17
C PHE A 12 -3.91 0.08 5.48
N LEU A 13 -4.91 0.12 6.36
CA LEU A 13 -5.56 1.37 6.77
C LEU A 13 -4.58 2.27 7.53
N ARG A 14 -3.75 1.69 8.40
CA ARG A 14 -2.71 2.44 9.12
C ARG A 14 -1.70 3.08 8.15
N LEU A 15 -1.32 2.34 7.11
CA LEU A 15 -0.46 2.83 6.04
C LEU A 15 -1.15 3.95 5.23
N ALA A 16 -2.41 3.78 4.84
CA ALA A 16 -3.17 4.80 4.11
C ALA A 16 -3.25 6.11 4.92
N ASN A 17 -3.57 6.02 6.20
CA ASN A 17 -3.59 7.17 7.11
C ASN A 17 -2.21 7.83 7.27
N LEU A 18 -1.13 7.05 7.22
CA LEU A 18 0.23 7.62 7.19
C LEU A 18 0.42 8.43 5.91
N CYS A 19 0.08 7.89 4.74
CA CYS A 19 0.25 8.58 3.46
C CYS A 19 -0.52 9.91 3.41
N GLU A 20 -1.75 9.96 3.91
CA GLU A 20 -2.53 11.22 4.02
C GLU A 20 -1.81 12.24 4.90
N ARG A 21 -1.25 11.80 6.04
CA ARG A 21 -0.49 12.69 6.94
C ARG A 21 0.81 13.17 6.30
N LEU A 22 1.49 12.32 5.52
CA LEU A 22 2.69 12.70 4.78
C LEU A 22 2.37 13.74 3.72
N GLU A 23 1.27 13.59 2.98
CA GLU A 23 0.82 14.55 1.96
C GLU A 23 0.56 15.94 2.55
N LEU A 24 -0.02 16.01 3.74
CA LEU A 24 -0.28 17.26 4.45
C LEU A 24 0.97 17.88 5.11
N THR A 25 2.09 17.15 5.19
CA THR A 25 3.30 17.58 5.90
C THR A 25 4.34 18.15 4.94
N THR A 26 4.63 19.45 5.06
CA THR A 26 5.64 20.12 4.21
C THR A 26 7.05 20.09 4.78
N ARG A 27 7.20 19.82 6.09
CA ARG A 27 8.50 19.84 6.77
C ARG A 27 9.19 18.49 6.68
N ARG A 28 10.33 18.46 5.99
CA ARG A 28 11.15 17.26 5.79
C ARG A 28 11.54 16.51 7.07
N PRO A 29 11.90 17.16 8.20
CA PRO A 29 12.18 16.44 9.45
C PRO A 29 10.94 15.76 10.03
N GLU A 30 9.76 16.34 9.83
CA GLU A 30 8.50 15.81 10.33
C GLU A 30 8.06 14.60 9.51
N LEU A 31 8.24 14.63 8.18
CA LEU A 31 8.07 13.45 7.31
C LEU A 31 8.94 12.28 7.80
N ALA A 32 10.24 12.53 8.03
CA ALA A 32 11.16 11.50 8.51
C ALA A 32 10.74 10.93 9.86
N ARG A 33 10.26 11.79 10.77
CA ARG A 33 9.73 11.36 12.08
C ARG A 33 8.50 10.48 11.92
N LEU A 34 7.52 10.90 11.12
CA LEU A 34 6.28 10.16 10.88
C LEU A 34 6.54 8.76 10.29
N VAL A 35 7.41 8.68 9.29
CA VAL A 35 7.81 7.40 8.70
C VAL A 35 8.57 6.55 9.71
N GLY A 36 9.53 7.13 10.44
CA GLY A 36 10.31 6.39 11.44
C GLY A 36 9.45 5.86 12.60
N ASP A 37 8.48 6.65 13.07
CA ASP A 37 7.53 6.23 14.11
C ASP A 37 6.64 5.09 13.60
N PHE A 38 6.20 5.16 12.35
CA PHE A 38 5.41 4.08 11.74
C PHE A 38 6.22 2.79 11.59
N LEU A 39 7.42 2.85 11.01
CA LEU A 39 8.26 1.65 10.81
C LEU A 39 8.63 0.97 12.14
N ARG A 40 8.89 1.74 13.19
CA ARG A 40 9.14 1.20 14.54
C ARG A 40 7.95 0.46 15.16
N SER A 41 6.74 0.73 14.66
CA SER A 41 5.51 0.10 15.13
C SER A 41 5.10 -1.15 14.35
N LEU A 42 5.82 -1.49 13.28
CA LEU A 42 5.53 -2.65 12.45
C LEU A 42 6.24 -3.90 12.99
N HIS A 43 5.68 -5.07 12.66
CA HIS A 43 6.43 -6.30 12.79
C HIS A 43 7.57 -6.35 11.75
N GLU A 44 8.64 -7.09 12.03
CA GLU A 44 9.79 -7.21 11.14
C GLU A 44 9.39 -7.70 9.74
N GLU A 45 8.44 -8.63 9.68
CA GLU A 45 7.91 -9.21 8.44
C GLU A 45 7.11 -8.21 7.59
N GLU A 46 6.52 -7.18 8.20
CA GLU A 46 5.69 -6.19 7.50
C GLU A 46 6.52 -5.02 6.95
N THR A 47 7.70 -4.79 7.52
CA THR A 47 8.57 -3.65 7.22
C THR A 47 8.96 -3.58 5.74
N PRO A 48 9.40 -4.67 5.07
CA PRO A 48 9.77 -4.61 3.65
C PRO A 48 8.61 -4.14 2.77
N ALA A 49 7.42 -4.72 2.96
CA ALA A 49 6.24 -4.38 2.17
C ALA A 49 5.81 -2.92 2.40
N ALA A 50 5.83 -2.46 3.66
CA ALA A 50 5.52 -1.08 4.00
C ALA A 50 6.47 -0.08 3.33
N VAL A 51 7.77 -0.34 3.36
CA VAL A 51 8.78 0.54 2.74
C VAL A 51 8.52 0.70 1.24
N TYR A 52 8.30 -0.41 0.54
CA TYR A 52 8.00 -0.42 -0.90
C TYR A 52 6.73 0.40 -1.23
N LEU A 53 5.66 0.16 -0.47
CA LEU A 53 4.40 0.88 -0.66
C LEU A 53 4.52 2.39 -0.38
N ILE A 54 5.28 2.80 0.65
CA ILE A 54 5.50 4.22 0.98
C ILE A 54 6.28 4.94 -0.13
N VAL A 55 7.32 4.30 -0.68
CA VAL A 55 8.14 4.89 -1.76
C VAL A 55 7.42 4.83 -3.11
N GLY A 56 6.36 4.03 -3.23
CA GLY A 56 5.62 3.83 -4.47
C GLY A 56 6.33 2.90 -5.46
N THR A 57 7.24 2.05 -4.96
CA THR A 57 7.96 1.04 -5.75
C THR A 57 7.47 -0.35 -5.36
N ILE A 58 7.22 -1.22 -6.34
CA ILE A 58 6.70 -2.57 -6.07
C ILE A 58 7.82 -3.61 -5.95
N PHE A 59 8.92 -3.35 -6.64
CA PHE A 59 10.09 -4.20 -6.66
C PHE A 59 11.35 -3.36 -6.37
N PRO A 60 12.39 -3.93 -5.73
CA PRO A 60 13.68 -3.26 -5.61
C PRO A 60 14.31 -3.00 -6.98
N GLU A 61 15.25 -2.05 -7.06
CA GLU A 61 15.96 -1.72 -8.31
C GLU A 61 16.73 -2.91 -8.91
N SER A 62 17.13 -3.88 -8.09
CA SER A 62 17.83 -5.10 -8.51
C SER A 62 16.90 -6.16 -9.09
N ASP A 63 15.59 -5.99 -9.00
CA ASP A 63 14.60 -6.93 -9.51
C ASP A 63 14.18 -6.55 -10.94
N PRO A 64 14.33 -7.45 -11.93
CA PRO A 64 14.02 -7.15 -13.31
C PRO A 64 12.50 -7.05 -13.60
N ARG A 65 11.65 -7.43 -12.64
CA ARG A 65 10.20 -7.46 -12.85
C ARG A 65 9.62 -6.06 -12.95
N ARG A 66 8.60 -5.95 -13.81
CA ARG A 66 7.78 -4.75 -13.98
C ARG A 66 6.35 -5.11 -13.58
N LEU A 67 5.65 -4.17 -12.94
CA LEU A 67 4.23 -4.37 -12.62
C LEU A 67 3.38 -4.39 -13.91
N ASP A 68 3.83 -3.73 -14.99
CA ASP A 68 3.13 -3.62 -16.29
C ASP A 68 1.67 -3.15 -16.19
N VAL A 69 1.37 -2.36 -15.16
CA VAL A 69 0.08 -1.72 -14.96
C VAL A 69 0.19 -0.23 -15.25
N SER A 70 -0.48 0.21 -16.31
CA SER A 70 -0.61 1.63 -16.65
C SER A 70 -1.83 2.26 -15.95
N TRP A 71 -1.85 3.59 -15.82
CA TRP A 71 -3.04 4.32 -15.34
C TRP A 71 -4.28 4.06 -16.20
N LYS A 72 -4.11 3.82 -17.51
CA LYS A 72 -5.21 3.43 -18.40
C LYS A 72 -5.83 2.09 -17.98
N THR A 73 -5.00 1.13 -17.56
CA THR A 73 -5.44 -0.17 -17.04
C THR A 73 -6.25 0.01 -15.76
N VAL A 74 -5.73 0.81 -14.80
CA VAL A 74 -6.43 1.11 -13.53
C VAL A 74 -7.79 1.76 -13.79
N ARG A 75 -7.85 2.81 -14.62
CA ARG A 75 -9.12 3.49 -14.97
C ARG A 75 -10.13 2.55 -15.61
N LYS A 76 -9.68 1.64 -16.48
CA LYS A 76 -10.54 0.65 -17.12
C LYS A 76 -11.20 -0.25 -16.06
N VAL A 77 -10.41 -0.76 -15.11
CA VAL A 77 -10.92 -1.60 -14.01
C VAL A 77 -11.91 -0.82 -13.14
N LEU A 78 -11.55 0.38 -12.69
CA LEU A 78 -12.45 1.22 -11.86
C LEU A 78 -13.80 1.47 -12.55
N SER A 79 -13.78 1.89 -13.82
CA SER A 79 -15.01 2.08 -14.60
C SER A 79 -15.80 0.79 -14.86
N GLY A 80 -15.13 -0.35 -14.79
CA GLY A 80 -15.73 -1.68 -14.92
C GLY A 80 -16.39 -2.13 -13.62
N LEU A 81 -15.81 -1.80 -12.47
CA LEU A 81 -16.38 -2.06 -11.15
C LEU A 81 -17.65 -1.24 -10.91
N ASP A 82 -17.64 0.04 -11.31
CA ASP A 82 -18.84 0.89 -11.25
C ASP A 82 -20.01 0.32 -12.07
N ARG A 83 -19.69 -0.36 -13.18
CA ARG A 83 -20.67 -1.04 -14.05
C ARG A 83 -20.97 -2.48 -13.61
N GLY A 84 -20.07 -3.10 -12.87
CA GLY A 84 -20.01 -4.52 -12.53
C GLY A 84 -20.51 -4.88 -11.13
N ALA A 85 -20.96 -3.90 -10.33
CA ALA A 85 -21.83 -4.15 -9.17
C ALA A 85 -23.12 -4.93 -9.56
N SER A 86 -23.39 -5.07 -10.86
CA SER A 86 -24.24 -6.12 -11.42
C SER A 86 -23.40 -7.29 -11.98
N GLY A 87 -22.91 -8.16 -11.09
CA GLY A 87 -22.83 -9.62 -11.34
C GLY A 87 -21.80 -10.23 -12.31
N ARG A 88 -20.63 -9.63 -12.61
CA ARG A 88 -19.59 -10.34 -13.40
C ARG A 88 -18.17 -10.14 -12.87
N ASN A 89 -17.43 -11.24 -12.68
CA ASN A 89 -16.02 -11.25 -12.27
C ASN A 89 -15.11 -10.74 -13.40
N PRO A 90 -14.47 -9.56 -13.27
CA PRO A 90 -13.64 -8.95 -14.31
C PRO A 90 -12.22 -9.53 -14.40
N LEU A 91 -11.87 -10.53 -13.57
CA LEU A 91 -10.52 -11.13 -13.52
C LEU A 91 -10.42 -12.50 -14.20
N ALA A 92 -11.45 -12.94 -14.93
CA ALA A 92 -11.33 -14.11 -15.78
C ALA A 92 -10.53 -13.74 -17.06
N ILE A 93 -9.32 -14.25 -17.16
CA ILE A 93 -8.50 -14.22 -18.38
C ILE A 93 -8.82 -15.51 -19.16
N PRO A 94 -9.05 -15.47 -20.49
CA PRO A 94 -9.28 -16.69 -21.29
C PRO A 94 -8.08 -17.63 -21.31
#